data_AF-A0A970T220-F1
#
_entry.id   AF-A0A970T220-F1
#
_cell.length_a   1.000
_cell.length_b   1.000
_cell.length_c   1.000
_cell.angle_alpha   90.00
_cell.angle_beta   90.00
_cell.angle_gamma   90.00
#
_symmetry.space_group_name_H-M   'P 1'
#
loop_
_entity.id
_entity.type
_entity.pdbx_description
1 polymer ?
#
loop_
_entity_poly.entity_id
_entity_poly.type
_entity_poly.pdbx_seq_one_letter_code
_entity_poly.pdbx_strand_id
1 'polypeptide(L)'
;MCKRDINEFLQALQHLMMRYQQDERGTDPGRDRCVAFGNVRYQSWEDGGQVNIGIIYETPGGSTNQINIEFVPELGRFSLPHAHEPGDFSSADVQEVLAMVHAHIDQIPEKRMERLKEYINSWHTEAVSRPDIFERLNQLMFADLRGGRITHDELYEACRYAVASEKEPA
;
A
#
# COMPACT_ATOMS: atom_id res chain seq x y z
N MET A 1 16.36 0.65 -29.05
CA MET A 1 16.68 0.07 -27.73
C MET A 1 15.55 0.34 -26.74
N CYS A 2 15.15 1.60 -26.57
CA CYS A 2 14.22 2.05 -25.53
C CYS A 2 12.85 1.33 -25.36
N LYS A 3 12.15 0.95 -26.44
CA LYS A 3 10.87 0.22 -26.30
C LYS A 3 11.02 -1.18 -25.70
N ARG A 4 12.24 -1.74 -25.69
CA ARG A 4 12.51 -3.06 -25.10
C ARG A 4 12.51 -2.99 -23.58
N ASP A 5 13.15 -1.96 -23.04
CA ASP A 5 13.39 -1.82 -21.59
C ASP A 5 12.08 -1.56 -20.83
N ILE A 6 11.16 -0.77 -21.39
CA ILE A 6 9.83 -0.56 -20.80
C ILE A 6 8.96 -1.82 -20.84
N ASN A 7 9.01 -2.59 -21.93
CA ASN A 7 8.23 -3.84 -22.02
C ASN A 7 8.77 -4.90 -21.06
N GLU A 8 10.09 -4.99 -20.91
CA GLU A 8 10.74 -5.85 -19.91
C GLU A 8 10.34 -5.44 -18.49
N PHE A 9 10.39 -4.14 -18.19
CA PHE A 9 9.95 -3.61 -16.90
C PHE A 9 8.47 -3.95 -16.62
N LEU A 10 7.56 -3.70 -17.57
CA LEU A 10 6.13 -3.98 -17.38
C LEU A 10 5.85 -5.47 -17.18
N GLN A 11 6.54 -6.35 -17.88
CA GLN A 11 6.41 -7.79 -17.69
C GLN A 11 6.91 -8.23 -16.31
N ALA A 12 8.07 -7.71 -15.89
CA ALA A 12 8.62 -8.02 -14.57
C ALA A 12 7.78 -7.43 -13.44
N LEU A 13 7.22 -6.22 -13.62
CA LEU A 13 6.29 -5.59 -12.70
C LEU A 13 5.02 -6.43 -12.54
N GLN A 14 4.46 -6.95 -13.64
CA GLN A 14 3.31 -7.85 -13.59
C GLN A 14 3.60 -9.09 -12.74
N HIS A 15 4.77 -9.72 -12.92
CA HIS A 15 5.19 -10.85 -12.09
C HIS A 15 5.35 -10.48 -10.62
N LEU A 16 5.90 -9.31 -10.32
CA LEU A 16 6.01 -8.79 -8.95
C LEU A 16 4.62 -8.61 -8.32
N MET A 17 3.68 -7.95 -9.02
CA MET A 17 2.34 -7.67 -8.50
C MET A 17 1.57 -8.94 -8.17
N MET A 18 1.70 -9.99 -8.99
CA MET A 18 1.05 -11.27 -8.72
C MET A 18 1.41 -11.85 -7.34
N ARG A 19 2.64 -11.63 -6.85
CA ARG A 19 3.05 -12.10 -5.51
C ARG A 19 2.29 -11.44 -4.37
N TYR A 20 1.82 -10.20 -4.56
CA TYR A 20 1.05 -9.44 -3.57
C TYR A 20 -0.46 -9.61 -3.74
N GLN A 21 -0.90 -9.92 -4.96
CA GLN A 21 -2.31 -10.09 -5.30
C GLN A 21 -2.81 -11.53 -5.12
N GLN A 22 -1.92 -12.52 -5.06
CA GLN A 22 -2.29 -13.91 -4.85
C GLN A 22 -2.77 -14.14 -3.40
N ASP A 23 -4.06 -14.45 -3.30
CA ASP A 23 -4.67 -15.15 -2.17
C ASP A 23 -4.47 -16.64 -2.43
N GLU A 24 -3.57 -17.31 -1.72
CA GLU A 24 -3.43 -18.76 -1.82
C GLU A 24 -4.71 -19.41 -1.26
N ARG A 25 -5.63 -19.76 -2.17
CA ARG A 25 -6.90 -20.37 -1.81
C ARG A 25 -6.66 -21.71 -1.13
N GLY A 26 -7.08 -21.81 0.14
CA GLY A 26 -7.52 -23.07 0.72
C GLY A 26 -6.88 -23.42 2.06
N THR A 27 -7.66 -23.20 3.12
CA THR A 27 -7.62 -23.94 4.40
C THR A 27 -6.55 -23.60 5.45
N ASP A 28 -6.09 -22.35 5.49
CA ASP A 28 -5.21 -21.74 6.53
C ASP A 28 -3.71 -21.99 6.28
N PRO A 29 -3.06 -21.17 5.42
CA PRO A 29 -2.23 -20.06 5.90
C PRO A 29 -2.13 -18.86 4.91
N GLY A 30 -2.25 -17.61 5.42
CA GLY A 30 -2.00 -16.37 4.67
C GLY A 30 -3.18 -15.39 4.61
N ARG A 31 -3.75 -15.06 5.77
CA ARG A 31 -4.87 -14.10 5.95
C ARG A 31 -4.76 -12.88 5.04
N ASP A 32 -5.78 -12.68 4.21
CA ASP A 32 -6.10 -11.45 3.46
C ASP A 32 -4.87 -10.70 2.89
N ARG A 33 -3.87 -11.40 2.33
CA ARG A 33 -2.61 -10.78 1.87
C ARG A 33 -2.87 -9.64 0.90
N CYS A 34 -3.77 -9.86 -0.04
CA CYS A 34 -4.21 -8.82 -0.98
C CYS A 34 -4.68 -7.55 -0.24
N VAL A 35 -5.43 -7.69 0.85
CA VAL A 35 -5.91 -6.56 1.67
C VAL A 35 -4.78 -5.96 2.52
N ALA A 36 -3.90 -6.79 3.11
CA ALA A 36 -2.75 -6.34 3.89
C ALA A 36 -1.79 -5.45 3.07
N PHE A 37 -1.74 -5.66 1.75
CA PHE A 37 -1.01 -4.82 0.80
C PHE A 37 -1.92 -3.81 0.09
N GLY A 38 -3.06 -3.45 0.69
CA GLY A 38 -3.95 -2.41 0.18
C GLY A 38 -4.53 -2.69 -1.20
N ASN A 39 -4.70 -3.95 -1.56
CA ASN A 39 -5.12 -4.40 -2.90
C ASN A 39 -4.28 -3.74 -4.01
N VAL A 40 -2.96 -3.78 -3.81
CA VAL A 40 -1.98 -3.18 -4.71
C VAL A 40 -2.21 -3.62 -6.15
N ARG A 41 -2.17 -2.66 -7.06
CA ARG A 41 -2.31 -2.84 -8.51
C ARG A 41 -1.47 -1.81 -9.24
N TYR A 42 -1.35 -1.95 -10.55
CA TYR A 42 -0.69 -0.94 -11.37
C TYR A 42 -1.52 -0.58 -12.59
N GLN A 43 -1.28 0.63 -13.10
CA GLN A 43 -1.79 1.10 -14.39
C GLN A 43 -0.67 1.84 -15.12
N SER A 44 -0.60 1.70 -16.44
CA SER A 44 0.36 2.41 -17.29
C SER A 44 -0.36 3.22 -18.35
N TRP A 45 0.14 4.41 -18.65
CA TRP A 45 -0.38 5.28 -19.70
C TRP A 45 0.77 6.07 -20.36
N GLU A 46 0.53 6.58 -21.56
CA GLU A 46 1.45 7.49 -22.24
C GLU A 46 1.01 8.93 -22.01
N ASP A 47 1.97 9.83 -21.73
CA ASP A 47 1.75 11.26 -21.62
C ASP A 47 2.96 12.02 -22.17
N GLY A 48 2.76 12.98 -23.07
CA GLY A 48 3.84 13.81 -23.60
C GLY A 48 5.03 13.08 -24.23
N GLY A 49 4.85 11.84 -24.70
CA GLY A 49 5.95 11.00 -25.23
C GLY A 49 6.72 10.21 -24.16
N GLN A 50 6.29 10.30 -22.90
CA GLN A 50 6.76 9.50 -21.77
C GLN A 50 5.78 8.38 -21.45
N VAL A 51 6.26 7.35 -20.74
CA VAL A 51 5.41 6.30 -20.19
C VAL A 51 5.32 6.49 -18.69
N ASN A 52 4.11 6.69 -18.18
CA ASN A 52 3.83 6.81 -16.77
C ASN A 52 3.21 5.51 -16.24
N ILE A 53 3.58 5.13 -15.03
CA ILE A 53 3.10 3.92 -14.35
C ILE A 53 2.75 4.30 -12.92
N GLY A 54 1.51 4.09 -12.55
CA GLY A 54 1.01 4.31 -11.19
C GLY A 54 0.85 2.98 -10.47
N ILE A 55 1.57 2.79 -9.35
CA ILE A 55 1.30 1.71 -8.40
C ILE A 55 0.26 2.23 -7.41
N ILE A 56 -0.92 1.62 -7.39
CA ILE A 56 -2.09 2.10 -6.66
C ILE A 56 -2.42 1.10 -5.55
N TYR A 57 -2.68 1.61 -4.35
CA TYR A 57 -3.11 0.82 -3.21
C TYR A 57 -4.05 1.63 -2.30
N GLU A 58 -4.71 0.97 -1.38
CA GLU A 58 -5.59 1.61 -0.40
C GLU A 58 -5.09 1.43 1.05
N THR A 59 -5.45 2.39 1.89
CA THR A 59 -5.30 2.32 3.35
C THR A 59 -6.66 2.19 4.02
N PRO A 60 -6.71 1.72 5.29
CA PRO A 60 -7.97 1.53 6.02
C PRO A 60 -8.89 2.75 5.94
N GLY A 61 -10.18 2.51 5.75
CA GLY A 61 -11.17 3.58 5.56
C GLY A 61 -11.29 4.09 4.12
N GLY A 62 -10.52 3.54 3.18
CA GLY A 62 -10.73 3.74 1.74
C GLY A 62 -9.96 4.90 1.11
N SER A 63 -8.87 5.36 1.74
CA SER A 63 -7.98 6.34 1.10
C SER A 63 -7.09 5.66 0.06
N THR A 64 -7.20 6.11 -1.20
CA THR A 64 -6.38 5.66 -2.32
C THR A 64 -5.04 6.39 -2.35
N ASN A 65 -3.96 5.62 -2.47
CA ASN A 65 -2.57 6.07 -2.51
C ASN A 65 -1.93 5.63 -3.82
N GLN A 66 -0.93 6.37 -4.29
CA GLN A 66 -0.25 6.10 -5.55
C GLN A 66 1.24 6.41 -5.48
N ILE A 67 2.06 5.50 -6.04
CA ILE A 67 3.48 5.73 -6.33
C ILE A 67 3.61 5.92 -7.83
N ASN A 68 4.17 7.04 -8.24
CA ASN A 68 4.38 7.37 -9.65
C ASN A 68 5.76 6.93 -10.11
N ILE A 69 5.79 6.29 -11.28
CA ILE A 69 7.00 5.91 -11.98
C ILE A 69 6.91 6.52 -13.38
N GLU A 70 7.87 7.34 -13.73
CA GLU A 70 8.00 7.96 -15.05
C GLU A 70 9.12 7.25 -15.81
N PHE A 71 8.90 6.93 -17.07
CA PHE A 71 9.93 6.45 -17.99
C PHE A 71 10.06 7.40 -19.15
N VAL A 72 11.27 7.94 -19.35
CA VAL A 72 11.60 8.87 -20.43
C VAL A 72 12.28 8.10 -21.56
N PRO A 73 11.60 7.86 -22.71
CA PRO A 73 12.12 6.95 -23.71
C PRO A 73 13.39 7.46 -24.41
N GLU A 74 13.52 8.77 -24.58
CA GLU A 74 14.71 9.36 -25.20
C GLU A 74 15.97 9.10 -24.38
N LEU A 75 15.83 9.00 -23.06
CA LEU A 75 16.92 8.79 -22.12
C LEU A 75 17.09 7.33 -21.69
N GLY A 76 16.07 6.49 -21.91
CA GLY A 76 16.03 5.11 -21.43
C GLY A 76 16.13 5.02 -19.90
N ARG A 77 15.52 5.96 -19.18
CA ARG A 77 15.61 6.07 -17.72
C ARG A 77 14.24 6.12 -17.08
N PHE A 78 14.16 5.50 -15.91
CA PHE A 78 13.03 5.58 -14.99
C PHE A 78 13.31 6.60 -13.89
N SER A 79 12.25 7.23 -13.38
CA SER A 79 12.25 8.09 -12.20
C SER A 79 11.05 7.75 -11.31
N LEU A 80 11.25 7.67 -10.01
CA LEU A 80 10.20 7.45 -9.01
C LEU A 80 10.66 7.97 -7.63
N PRO A 81 9.75 8.26 -6.70
CA PRO A 81 10.14 8.64 -5.34
C PRO A 81 11.04 7.60 -4.70
N HIS A 82 12.05 8.01 -3.93
CA HIS A 82 12.87 7.08 -3.17
C HIS A 82 12.09 6.53 -1.97
N ALA A 83 12.19 5.22 -1.71
CA ALA A 83 11.36 4.57 -0.69
C ALA A 83 11.77 4.90 0.75
N HIS A 84 13.06 5.18 0.99
CA HIS A 84 13.63 5.34 2.34
C HIS A 84 14.25 6.71 2.62
N GLU A 85 14.37 7.55 1.58
CA GLU A 85 15.08 8.82 1.66
C GLU A 85 14.21 9.89 0.98
N PRO A 86 14.34 11.17 1.39
CA PRO A 86 13.68 12.25 0.68
C PRO A 86 14.21 12.38 -0.76
N GLY A 87 13.31 12.63 -1.71
CA GLY A 87 13.65 12.91 -3.11
C GLY A 87 13.36 11.75 -4.06
N ASP A 88 13.90 11.87 -5.28
CA ASP A 88 13.64 10.93 -6.37
C ASP A 88 14.83 9.98 -6.59
N PHE A 89 14.50 8.74 -6.89
CA PHE A 89 15.40 7.73 -7.41
C PHE A 89 15.30 7.70 -8.93
N SER A 90 16.43 7.61 -9.64
CA SER A 90 16.42 7.40 -11.09
C SER A 90 17.48 6.40 -11.53
N SER A 91 17.09 5.49 -12.42
CA SER A 91 18.00 4.48 -12.99
C SER A 91 17.57 4.07 -14.39
N ALA A 92 18.52 3.57 -15.17
CA ALA A 92 18.26 2.88 -16.44
C ALA A 92 18.17 1.35 -16.24
N ASP A 93 18.59 0.84 -15.09
CA ASP A 93 18.54 -0.59 -14.77
C ASP A 93 17.16 -0.98 -14.27
N VAL A 94 16.46 -1.80 -15.06
CA VAL A 94 15.14 -2.36 -14.74
C VAL A 94 15.12 -3.06 -13.38
N GLN A 95 16.18 -3.77 -13.00
CA GLN A 95 16.22 -4.51 -11.74
C GLN A 95 16.33 -3.57 -10.53
N GLU A 96 17.10 -2.49 -10.64
CA GLU A 96 17.17 -1.48 -9.58
C GLU A 96 15.82 -0.76 -9.40
N VAL A 97 15.15 -0.43 -10.51
CA VAL A 97 13.82 0.21 -10.47
C VAL A 97 12.79 -0.74 -9.84
N LEU A 98 12.80 -2.02 -10.21
CA LEU A 98 11.92 -3.02 -9.60
C LEU A 98 12.20 -3.21 -8.11
N ALA A 99 13.47 -3.18 -7.69
CA ALA A 99 13.84 -3.26 -6.28
C ALA A 99 13.30 -2.05 -5.50
N MET A 100 13.34 -0.85 -6.11
CA MET A 100 12.75 0.35 -5.50
C MET A 100 11.21 0.26 -5.41
N VAL A 101 10.54 -0.27 -6.44
CA VAL A 101 9.09 -0.53 -6.40
C VAL A 101 8.73 -1.55 -5.31
N HIS A 102 9.52 -2.63 -5.21
CA HIS A 102 9.37 -3.64 -4.16
C HIS A 102 9.49 -3.01 -2.76
N ALA A 103 10.50 -2.17 -2.53
CA ALA A 103 10.70 -1.47 -1.27
C ALA A 103 9.51 -0.59 -0.88
N HIS A 104 8.86 0.08 -1.84
CA HIS A 104 7.63 0.83 -1.57
C HIS A 104 6.45 -0.05 -1.15
N ILE A 105 6.27 -1.18 -1.84
CA ILE A 105 5.15 -2.10 -1.57
C ILE A 105 5.31 -2.76 -0.19
N ASP A 106 6.53 -3.11 0.20
CA ASP A 106 6.82 -3.72 1.49
C ASP A 106 6.53 -2.79 2.69
N GLN A 107 6.46 -1.47 2.47
CA GLN A 107 6.05 -0.50 3.49
C GLN A 107 4.53 -0.38 3.65
N ILE A 108 3.72 -0.89 2.71
CA ILE A 108 2.27 -0.72 2.73
C ILE A 108 1.64 -1.26 4.03
N PRO A 109 1.95 -2.47 4.51
CA PRO A 109 1.37 -2.99 5.75
C PRO A 109 1.62 -2.07 6.96
N GLU A 110 2.81 -1.50 7.08
CA GLU A 110 3.14 -0.58 8.17
C GLU A 110 2.34 0.72 8.06
N LYS A 111 2.31 1.35 6.87
CA LYS A 111 1.51 2.57 6.61
C LYS A 111 0.03 2.37 6.92
N ARG A 112 -0.50 1.19 6.61
CA ARG A 112 -1.90 0.83 6.93
C ARG A 112 -2.13 0.75 8.43
N MET A 113 -1.19 0.16 9.18
CA MET A 113 -1.25 0.11 10.64
C MET A 113 -1.12 1.49 11.29
N GLU A 114 -0.21 2.33 10.80
CA GLU A 114 -0.09 3.73 11.23
C GLU A 114 -1.41 4.48 11.06
N ARG A 115 -2.07 4.31 9.90
CA ARG A 115 -3.37 4.91 9.63
C ARG A 115 -4.45 4.48 10.65
N LEU A 116 -4.45 3.22 11.07
CA LEU A 116 -5.37 2.73 12.11
C LEU A 116 -5.09 3.37 13.47
N LYS A 117 -3.82 3.52 13.83
CA LYS A 117 -3.42 4.20 15.07
C LYS A 117 -3.83 5.67 15.05
N GLU A 118 -3.72 6.35 13.91
CA GLU A 118 -4.22 7.72 13.75
C GLU A 118 -5.72 7.83 14.03
N TYR A 119 -6.53 6.94 13.47
CA TYR A 119 -7.97 6.92 13.75
C TYR A 119 -8.30 6.66 15.22
N ILE A 120 -7.60 5.71 15.85
CA ILE A 120 -7.80 5.41 17.26
C ILE A 120 -7.43 6.62 18.13
N ASN A 121 -6.29 7.26 17.84
CA ASN A 121 -5.84 8.46 18.55
C ASN A 121 -6.84 9.62 18.37
N SER A 122 -7.41 9.80 17.17
CA SER A 122 -8.43 10.81 16.95
C SER A 122 -9.71 10.51 17.74
N TRP A 123 -10.16 9.26 17.79
CA TRP A 123 -11.36 8.86 18.56
C TRP A 123 -11.17 9.01 20.07
N HIS A 124 -9.97 8.71 20.59
CA HIS A 124 -9.62 9.00 21.98
C HIS A 124 -9.66 10.50 22.27
N THR A 125 -9.17 11.33 21.35
CA THR A 125 -9.23 12.80 21.46
C THR A 125 -10.68 13.31 21.44
N GLU A 126 -11.56 12.63 20.71
CA GLU A 126 -13.01 12.87 20.66
C GLU A 126 -13.77 12.28 21.87
N ALA A 127 -13.08 11.65 22.84
CA ALA A 127 -13.67 10.97 23.99
C ALA A 127 -14.71 9.89 23.62
N VAL A 128 -14.52 9.23 22.47
CA VAL A 128 -15.33 8.10 22.03
C VAL A 128 -15.11 6.93 22.99
N SER A 129 -16.19 6.27 23.40
CA SER A 129 -16.08 5.15 24.34
C SER A 129 -15.35 3.97 23.70
N ARG A 130 -14.67 3.17 24.52
CA ARG A 130 -13.96 1.98 24.04
C ARG A 130 -14.86 0.98 23.28
N PRO A 131 -16.09 0.67 23.73
CA PRO A 131 -17.02 -0.14 22.93
C PRO A 131 -17.29 0.45 21.53
N ASP A 132 -17.48 1.77 21.44
CA ASP A 132 -17.73 2.44 20.16
C ASP A 132 -16.48 2.42 19.25
N ILE A 133 -15.27 2.54 19.82
CA ILE A 133 -14.02 2.37 19.07
C ILE A 133 -13.96 0.97 18.44
N PHE A 134 -14.29 -0.08 19.20
CA PHE A 134 -14.31 -1.45 18.67
C PHE A 134 -15.39 -1.65 17.60
N GLU A 135 -16.55 -1.02 17.75
CA GLU A 135 -17.57 -1.02 16.71
C GLU A 135 -17.06 -0.35 15.43
N ARG A 136 -16.44 0.83 15.52
CA ARG A 136 -15.86 1.54 14.38
C ARG A 136 -14.75 0.72 13.70
N LEU A 137 -13.89 0.05 14.46
CA LEU A 137 -12.88 -0.87 13.90
C LEU A 137 -13.52 -2.05 13.17
N ASN A 138 -14.57 -2.66 13.73
CA ASN A 138 -15.31 -3.73 13.07
C ASN A 138 -15.98 -3.26 11.77
N GLN A 139 -16.49 -2.04 11.72
CA GLN A 139 -17.07 -1.48 10.50
C GLN A 139 -16.04 -1.37 9.36
N LEU A 140 -14.75 -1.15 9.67
CA LEU A 140 -13.69 -1.11 8.66
C LEU A 140 -13.48 -2.46 7.96
N MET A 141 -13.86 -3.60 8.54
CA MET A 141 -13.83 -4.90 7.86
C MET A 141 -14.74 -4.94 6.62
N PHE A 142 -15.77 -4.08 6.59
CA PHE A 142 -16.80 -4.04 5.56
C PHE A 142 -16.68 -2.84 4.63
N ALA A 143 -15.53 -2.14 4.62
CA ALA A 143 -15.29 -1.03 3.72
C ALA A 143 -15.54 -1.40 2.24
N ASP A 144 -16.05 -0.45 1.46
CA ASP A 144 -16.45 -0.65 0.07
C ASP A 144 -15.26 -1.02 -0.82
N LEU A 145 -14.13 -0.32 -0.65
CA LEU A 145 -12.89 -0.62 -1.35
C LEU A 145 -12.22 -1.83 -0.71
N ARG A 146 -11.87 -2.84 -1.52
CA ARG A 146 -11.25 -4.09 -1.03
C ARG A 146 -9.99 -3.81 -0.21
N GLY A 147 -9.07 -2.97 -0.70
CA GLY A 147 -7.90 -2.58 0.07
C GLY A 147 -8.19 -1.57 1.17
N GLY A 148 -9.38 -0.96 1.21
CA GLY A 148 -9.83 -0.10 2.32
C GLY A 148 -10.29 -0.89 3.54
N ARG A 149 -10.50 -2.21 3.39
CA ARG A 149 -10.80 -3.10 4.51
C ARG A 149 -9.57 -3.33 5.37
N ILE A 150 -9.80 -3.70 6.62
CA ILE A 150 -8.72 -4.21 7.47
C ILE A 150 -8.73 -5.74 7.47
N THR A 151 -7.57 -6.33 7.71
CA THR A 151 -7.44 -7.77 7.95
C THR A 151 -7.79 -8.11 9.39
N HIS A 152 -7.94 -9.40 9.67
CA HIS A 152 -8.13 -9.88 11.05
C HIS A 152 -6.92 -9.56 11.95
N ASP A 153 -5.71 -9.60 11.39
CA ASP A 153 -4.48 -9.29 12.13
C ASP A 153 -4.38 -7.78 12.42
N GLU A 154 -4.75 -6.95 11.44
CA GLU A 154 -4.85 -5.50 11.62
C GLU A 154 -5.92 -5.15 12.68
N LEU A 155 -7.08 -5.82 12.66
CA LEU A 155 -8.13 -5.63 13.67
C LEU A 155 -7.62 -6.01 15.07
N TYR A 156 -6.93 -7.14 15.20
CA TYR A 156 -6.37 -7.60 16.48
C TYR A 156 -5.36 -6.60 17.04
N GLU A 157 -4.39 -6.17 16.22
CA GLU A 157 -3.38 -5.19 16.63
C GLU A 157 -3.99 -3.81 16.90
N ALA A 158 -4.98 -3.37 16.13
CA ALA A 158 -5.70 -2.13 16.36
C ALA A 158 -6.46 -2.15 17.70
N CYS A 159 -7.15 -3.24 18.02
CA CYS A 159 -7.82 -3.41 19.32
C CYS A 159 -6.81 -3.37 20.49
N ARG A 160 -5.67 -4.05 20.35
CA ARG A 160 -4.60 -4.00 21.35
C ARG A 160 -4.07 -2.58 21.56
N TYR A 161 -3.83 -1.86 20.47
CA TYR A 161 -3.38 -0.47 20.52
C TYR A 161 -4.42 0.45 21.17
N ALA A 162 -5.71 0.27 20.87
CA ALA A 162 -6.80 1.05 21.46
C ALA A 162 -6.87 0.91 22.98
N VAL A 163 -6.67 -0.30 23.51
CA VAL A 163 -6.62 -0.56 24.96
C VAL A 163 -5.36 0.06 25.59
N ALA A 164 -4.21 -0.07 24.93
CA ALA A 164 -2.94 0.43 25.48
C ALA A 164 -2.82 1.96 25.44
N SER A 165 -3.51 2.63 24.52
CA SER A 165 -3.49 4.09 24.35
C SER A 165 -4.56 4.83 25.17
N GLU A 166 -5.45 4.09 25.84
CA GLU A 166 -6.44 4.63 26.78
C GLU A 166 -5.70 5.23 27.99
N LYS A 167 -5.66 6.56 28.08
CA LYS A 167 -5.13 7.24 29.28
C LYS A 167 -6.08 6.94 30.44
N GLU A 168 -5.53 6.55 31.59
CA GLU A 168 -6.32 6.46 32.83
C GLU A 168 -7.00 7.81 33.10
N PRO A 169 -8.32 7.82 33.39
CA PRO A 169 -8.99 9.05 33.79
C PRO A 169 -8.34 9.57 35.06
N ALA A 170 -7.92 10.85 35.03
CA ALA A 170 -7.38 11.58 36.16
C ALA A 170 -8.40 11.76 37.29
#